data_AF-A0A523RCQ0-F1
#
_entry.id   AF-A0A523RCQ0-F1
#
_cell.length_a   1.000
_cell.length_b   1.000
_cell.length_c   1.000
_cell.angle_alpha   90.00
_cell.angle_beta   90.00
_cell.angle_gamma   90.00
#
_symmetry.space_group_name_H-M   'P 1'
#
loop_
_entity.id
_entity.type
_entity.pdbx_description
1 polymer ?
#
loop_
_entity_poly.entity_id
_entity_poly.type
_entity_poly.pdbx_seq_one_letter_code
_entity_poly.pdbx_strand_id
1 'polypeptide(L)'
;MTENKNKRDKKDLVIIDFDGTLFFNPENDFVYYTPINHVLDAYTFFSEFMFQTNEKILEDFEYIIITGRSETQEGVITHLLELKGYRIDQSFFNQGKRAKDIDEETFMINYWNGKIKLINEIKLSNRYKSITIIDDDDVLCSALEKLGYTIFKAQITKNSSNQTLEVNFSTPQTRSMTELNSILNPHKNQSNSIMETA
;
A
#
# COMPACT_ATOMS: atom_id res chain seq x y z
N MET A 1 11.73 27.04 -35.57
CA MET A 1 11.38 25.73 -34.98
C MET A 1 12.18 25.57 -33.71
N THR A 2 11.61 25.95 -32.58
CA THR A 2 12.24 25.82 -31.27
C THR A 2 11.92 24.42 -30.74
N GLU A 3 12.93 23.56 -30.72
CA GLU A 3 12.85 22.26 -30.07
C GLU A 3 12.62 22.44 -28.57
N ASN A 4 11.54 21.84 -28.06
CA ASN A 4 11.21 21.75 -26.65
C ASN A 4 12.27 20.90 -25.93
N LYS A 5 13.30 21.56 -25.40
CA LYS A 5 14.21 20.97 -24.41
C LYS A 5 13.47 20.80 -23.08
N ASN A 6 13.54 19.58 -22.54
CA ASN A 6 13.07 19.11 -21.22
C ASN A 6 11.69 18.45 -21.16
N LYS A 7 11.41 17.45 -22.01
CA LYS A 7 10.73 16.25 -21.50
C LYS A 7 11.79 15.44 -20.77
N ARG A 8 11.95 15.62 -19.45
CA ARG A 8 12.61 14.58 -18.65
C ARG A 8 11.76 13.33 -18.84
N ASP A 9 12.38 12.23 -19.26
CA ASP A 9 11.68 10.96 -19.37
C ASP A 9 11.11 10.63 -17.99
N LYS A 10 9.78 10.60 -17.91
CA LYS A 10 9.08 10.29 -16.67
C LYS A 10 9.42 8.85 -16.29
N LYS A 11 9.79 8.64 -15.04
CA LYS A 11 10.04 7.31 -14.51
C LYS A 11 8.74 6.57 -14.23
N ASP A 12 8.83 5.25 -14.20
CA ASP A 12 7.81 4.38 -13.64
C ASP A 12 7.96 4.34 -12.10
N LEU A 13 6.85 4.18 -11.38
CA LEU A 13 6.78 4.23 -9.92
C LEU A 13 6.17 2.94 -9.37
N VAL A 14 6.77 2.40 -8.31
CA VAL A 14 6.17 1.38 -7.45
C VAL A 14 5.85 1.97 -6.09
N ILE A 15 4.60 1.88 -5.66
CA ILE A 15 4.16 2.20 -4.30
C ILE A 15 3.94 0.87 -3.57
N ILE A 16 4.57 0.71 -2.41
CA ILE A 16 4.53 -0.54 -1.64
C ILE A 16 4.06 -0.22 -0.21
N ASP A 17 3.09 -0.97 0.29
CA ASP A 17 2.76 -0.97 1.72
C ASP A 17 3.85 -1.71 2.53
N PHE A 18 3.88 -1.51 3.85
CA PHE A 18 4.81 -2.21 4.72
C PHE A 18 4.18 -3.40 5.46
N ASP A 19 3.11 -3.19 6.20
CA ASP A 19 2.55 -4.20 7.10
C ASP A 19 1.73 -5.22 6.30
N GLY A 20 1.94 -6.51 6.51
CA GLY A 20 1.28 -7.55 5.71
C GLY A 20 1.76 -7.65 4.25
N THR A 21 2.45 -6.62 3.73
CA THR A 21 3.00 -6.58 2.36
C THR A 21 4.49 -6.89 2.30
N LEU A 22 5.31 -6.23 3.12
CA LEU A 22 6.76 -6.49 3.27
C LEU A 22 7.10 -7.15 4.61
N PHE A 23 6.29 -6.86 5.62
CA PHE A 23 6.48 -7.30 7.00
C PHE A 23 5.39 -8.29 7.41
N PHE A 24 5.81 -9.50 7.78
CA PHE A 24 4.92 -10.51 8.33
C PHE A 24 4.74 -10.33 9.83
N ASN A 25 3.53 -10.00 10.26
CA ASN A 25 3.17 -10.01 11.67
C ASN A 25 2.32 -11.25 12.02
N PRO A 26 2.88 -12.33 12.61
CA PRO A 26 2.10 -13.50 12.97
C PRO A 26 1.07 -13.25 14.07
N GLU A 27 1.29 -12.23 14.91
CA GLU A 27 0.43 -11.92 16.06
C GLU A 27 -0.76 -11.03 15.67
N ASN A 28 -0.75 -10.45 14.44
CA ASN A 28 -1.79 -9.55 13.91
C ASN A 28 -2.18 -8.42 14.88
N ASP A 29 -1.23 -7.98 15.69
CA ASP A 29 -1.36 -6.90 16.66
C ASP A 29 -0.55 -5.67 16.25
N PHE A 30 -0.72 -4.57 16.99
CA PHE A 30 0.06 -3.36 16.76
C PHE A 30 1.44 -3.48 17.44
N VAL A 31 2.40 -4.13 16.78
CA VAL A 31 3.74 -4.34 17.34
C VAL A 31 4.60 -3.09 17.16
N TYR A 32 5.22 -2.54 18.21
CA TYR A 32 6.21 -1.47 18.02
C TYR A 32 7.56 -1.99 17.49
N TYR A 33 7.86 -3.25 17.77
CA TYR A 33 9.08 -3.95 17.37
C TYR A 33 8.93 -4.60 15.99
N THR A 34 9.95 -4.44 15.14
CA THR A 34 9.98 -5.00 13.77
C THR A 34 11.18 -5.96 13.65
N PRO A 35 10.99 -7.27 13.93
CA PRO A 35 12.06 -8.25 13.77
C PRO A 35 12.54 -8.31 12.31
N ILE A 36 13.85 -8.26 12.08
CA ILE A 36 14.42 -8.31 10.72
C ILE A 36 14.07 -9.60 9.97
N ASN A 37 13.91 -10.72 10.68
CA ASN A 37 13.53 -12.02 10.10
C ASN A 37 12.05 -12.08 9.70
N HIS A 38 11.25 -11.07 10.04
CA HIS A 38 9.86 -10.95 9.63
C HIS A 38 9.68 -10.07 8.39
N VAL A 39 10.75 -9.38 7.95
CA VAL A 39 10.75 -8.60 6.71
C VAL A 39 11.26 -9.48 5.57
N LEU A 40 10.50 -9.57 4.48
CA LEU A 40 10.94 -10.25 3.26
C LEU A 40 12.19 -9.56 2.71
N ASP A 41 13.08 -10.30 2.06
CA ASP A 41 14.17 -9.68 1.29
C ASP A 41 13.66 -9.22 -0.08
N ALA A 42 14.28 -8.16 -0.61
CA ALA A 42 13.85 -7.54 -1.86
C ALA A 42 13.97 -8.48 -3.06
N TYR A 43 14.98 -9.36 -3.08
CA TYR A 43 15.17 -10.31 -4.16
C TYR A 43 13.98 -11.27 -4.24
N THR A 44 13.66 -11.94 -3.13
CA THR A 44 12.51 -12.85 -3.03
C THR A 44 11.21 -12.12 -3.38
N PHE A 45 10.98 -10.93 -2.81
CA PHE A 45 9.76 -10.18 -3.05
C PHE A 45 9.56 -9.81 -4.52
N PHE A 46 10.57 -9.22 -5.16
CA PHE A 46 10.45 -8.78 -6.55
C PHE A 46 10.54 -9.94 -7.54
N SER A 47 11.29 -11.02 -7.26
CA SER A 47 11.32 -12.20 -8.12
C SER A 47 9.95 -12.87 -8.17
N GLU A 48 9.31 -13.06 -7.01
CA GLU A 48 7.97 -13.63 -6.94
C GLU A 48 6.94 -12.70 -7.59
N PHE A 49 7.04 -11.39 -7.38
CA PHE A 49 6.15 -10.42 -8.02
C PHE A 49 6.22 -10.52 -9.54
N MET A 50 7.42 -10.43 -10.12
CA MET A 50 7.60 -10.50 -11.58
C MET A 50 7.16 -11.85 -12.15
N PHE A 51 7.43 -12.95 -11.44
CA PHE A 51 7.04 -14.28 -11.87
C PHE A 51 5.52 -14.47 -11.88
N GLN A 52 4.82 -14.05 -10.82
CA GLN A 52 3.39 -14.31 -10.65
C GLN A 52 2.51 -13.32 -11.44
N THR A 53 2.99 -12.08 -11.67
CA THR A 53 2.19 -11.02 -12.31
C THR A 53 2.56 -10.76 -13.78
N ASN A 54 3.72 -11.22 -14.23
CA ASN A 54 4.35 -10.84 -15.51
C ASN A 54 4.69 -9.34 -15.65
N GLU A 55 4.61 -8.57 -14.57
CA GLU A 55 5.07 -7.18 -14.55
C GLU A 55 6.60 -7.10 -14.61
N LYS A 56 7.11 -5.99 -15.13
CA LYS A 56 8.54 -5.69 -15.08
C LYS A 56 8.80 -4.64 -14.02
N ILE A 57 9.63 -4.97 -13.05
CA ILE A 57 10.17 -4.03 -12.08
C ILE A 57 11.67 -3.91 -12.35
N LEU A 58 12.16 -2.68 -12.48
CA LEU A 58 13.52 -2.39 -12.93
C LEU A 58 14.28 -1.50 -11.95
N GLU A 59 15.61 -1.53 -12.07
CA GLU A 59 16.52 -0.70 -11.28
C GLU A 59 16.35 0.80 -11.52
N ASP A 60 15.66 1.26 -12.56
CA ASP A 60 15.44 2.68 -12.84
C ASP A 60 14.10 3.23 -12.33
N PHE A 61 13.26 2.38 -11.73
CA PHE A 61 11.97 2.76 -11.16
C PHE A 61 12.18 3.56 -9.86
N GLU A 62 11.25 4.46 -9.54
CA GLU A 62 11.18 5.03 -8.19
C GLU A 62 10.34 4.12 -7.30
N TYR A 63 10.74 3.98 -6.04
CA TYR A 63 10.05 3.16 -5.04
C TYR A 63 9.63 4.03 -3.87
N ILE A 64 8.35 3.97 -3.54
CA ILE A 64 7.77 4.71 -2.42
C ILE A 64 7.16 3.73 -1.43
N ILE A 65 7.48 3.89 -0.16
CA ILE A 65 6.76 3.23 0.93
C ILE A 65 5.65 4.15 1.43
N ILE A 66 4.43 3.64 1.55
CA ILE A 66 3.34 4.32 2.27
C ILE A 66 2.79 3.37 3.32
N THR A 67 2.87 3.74 4.59
CA THR A 67 2.54 2.85 5.71
C THR A 67 1.74 3.55 6.81
N GLY A 68 0.89 2.78 7.50
CA GLY A 68 0.19 3.21 8.72
C GLY A 68 1.09 3.36 9.96
N ARG A 69 2.36 2.94 9.86
CA ARG A 69 3.37 3.05 10.93
C ARG A 69 3.65 4.49 11.30
N SER A 70 4.01 4.72 12.56
CA SER A 70 4.32 6.07 13.05
C SER A 70 5.62 6.59 12.44
N GLU A 71 5.68 7.89 12.14
CA GLU A 71 6.91 8.58 11.71
C GLU A 71 8.12 8.36 12.65
N THR A 72 7.85 8.09 13.94
CA THR A 72 8.91 7.77 14.92
C THR A 72 9.66 6.47 14.61
N GLN A 73 9.10 5.61 13.74
CA GLN A 73 9.68 4.36 13.30
C GLN A 73 10.36 4.47 11.92
N GLU A 74 10.29 5.63 11.26
CA GLU A 74 10.80 5.81 9.89
C GLU A 74 12.26 5.38 9.73
N GLY A 75 13.15 5.87 10.60
CA GLY A 75 14.57 5.54 10.51
C GLY A 75 14.87 4.06 10.76
N VAL A 76 14.09 3.38 11.60
CA VAL A 76 14.27 1.94 11.86
C VAL A 76 13.79 1.12 10.67
N ILE A 77 12.59 1.42 10.16
CA ILE A 77 11.99 0.66 9.05
C ILE A 77 12.77 0.87 7.75
N THR A 78 13.15 2.11 7.42
CA THR A 78 13.94 2.39 6.22
C THR A 78 15.31 1.71 6.27
N HIS A 79 16.00 1.75 7.41
CA HIS A 79 17.26 1.03 7.58
C HIS A 79 17.10 -0.50 7.47
N LEU A 80 16.03 -1.07 8.03
CA LEU A 80 15.74 -2.50 7.89
C LEU A 80 15.48 -2.89 6.43
N LEU A 81 14.77 -2.06 5.67
CA LEU A 81 14.51 -2.27 4.25
C LEU A 81 15.81 -2.20 3.43
N GLU A 82 16.72 -1.26 3.73
CA GLU A 82 18.04 -1.21 3.11
C GLU A 82 18.85 -2.49 3.36
N LEU A 83 18.88 -2.98 4.61
CA LEU A 83 19.54 -4.25 4.95
C LEU A 83 18.93 -5.45 4.23
N LYS A 84 17.66 -5.34 3.81
CA LYS A 84 16.93 -6.35 3.03
C LYS A 84 17.04 -6.16 1.53
N GLY A 85 17.83 -5.18 1.08
CA GLY A 85 18.12 -4.93 -0.34
C GLY A 85 17.09 -4.06 -1.05
N TYR A 86 16.15 -3.43 -0.34
CA TYR A 86 15.23 -2.48 -0.95
C TYR A 86 15.94 -1.14 -1.16
N ARG A 87 15.67 -0.52 -2.31
CA ARG A 87 15.99 0.89 -2.55
C ARG A 87 14.70 1.69 -2.43
N ILE A 88 14.55 2.45 -1.35
CA ILE A 88 13.38 3.30 -1.12
C ILE A 88 13.75 4.76 -1.42
N ASP A 89 13.11 5.36 -2.42
CA ASP A 89 13.37 6.74 -2.83
C ASP A 89 12.65 7.75 -1.94
N GLN A 90 11.42 7.43 -1.49
CA GLN A 90 10.63 8.25 -0.57
C GLN A 90 9.81 7.36 0.36
N SER A 91 9.49 7.86 1.55
CA SER A 91 8.64 7.14 2.50
C SER A 91 7.61 8.08 3.13
N PHE A 92 6.39 7.58 3.32
CA PHE A 92 5.29 8.29 3.93
C PHE A 92 4.77 7.47 5.10
N PHE A 93 5.02 7.99 6.30
CA PHE A 93 4.57 7.42 7.56
C PHE A 93 3.35 8.18 8.09
N ASN A 94 2.56 7.51 8.91
CA ASN A 94 1.45 8.14 9.60
C ASN A 94 1.97 9.18 10.62
N GLN A 95 1.60 10.43 10.40
CA GLN A 95 1.90 11.56 11.29
C GLN A 95 0.92 11.63 12.49
N GLY A 96 -0.18 10.88 12.44
CA GLY A 96 -1.16 10.85 13.51
C GLY A 96 -0.65 10.07 14.73
N LYS A 97 -0.72 10.69 15.91
CA LYS A 97 -0.85 9.89 17.14
C LYS A 97 -2.20 9.21 17.04
N ARG A 98 -2.27 7.89 17.26
CA ARG A 98 -3.55 7.20 17.49
C ARG A 98 -4.22 7.95 18.63
N ALA A 99 -5.20 8.78 18.31
CA ALA A 99 -5.93 9.51 19.34
C ALA A 99 -6.56 8.44 20.21
N LYS A 100 -6.33 8.50 21.52
CA LYS A 100 -6.83 7.49 22.47
C LYS A 100 -8.36 7.37 22.44
N ASP A 101 -9.03 8.33 21.81
CA ASP A 101 -10.47 8.51 21.79
C ASP A 101 -11.12 8.18 20.44
N ILE A 102 -10.38 7.67 19.45
CA ILE A 102 -10.95 7.21 18.17
C ILE A 102 -11.06 5.69 18.19
N ASP A 103 -12.26 5.17 17.91
CA ASP A 103 -12.50 3.75 17.78
C ASP A 103 -11.79 3.15 16.55
N GLU A 104 -11.64 1.84 16.54
CA GLU A 104 -10.88 1.14 15.51
C GLU A 104 -11.46 1.30 14.10
N GLU A 105 -12.78 1.27 13.96
CA GLU A 105 -13.44 1.42 12.66
C GLU A 105 -13.18 2.81 12.07
N THR A 106 -13.41 3.85 12.86
CA THR A 106 -13.13 5.23 12.45
C THR A 106 -11.65 5.43 12.12
N PHE A 107 -10.74 4.82 12.89
CA PHE A 107 -9.31 4.84 12.60
C PHE A 107 -9.01 4.21 11.23
N MET A 108 -9.54 3.02 10.95
CA MET A 108 -9.31 2.33 9.68
C MET A 108 -9.88 3.08 8.48
N ILE A 109 -11.08 3.66 8.60
CA ILE A 109 -11.68 4.49 7.54
C ILE A 109 -10.80 5.72 7.25
N ASN A 110 -10.30 6.40 8.28
CA ASN A 110 -9.41 7.54 8.11
C ASN A 110 -8.07 7.13 7.50
N TYR A 111 -7.53 5.99 7.92
CA TYR A 111 -6.31 5.41 7.35
C TYR A 111 -6.47 5.14 5.84
N TRP A 112 -7.53 4.42 5.45
CA TRP A 112 -7.79 4.11 4.04
C TRP A 112 -7.99 5.35 3.19
N ASN A 113 -8.83 6.29 3.64
CA ASN A 113 -9.09 7.54 2.94
C ASN A 113 -7.82 8.40 2.81
N GLY A 114 -7.01 8.47 3.86
CA GLY A 114 -5.74 9.18 3.86
C GLY A 114 -4.76 8.62 2.83
N LYS A 115 -4.62 7.29 2.78
CA LYS A 115 -3.74 6.60 1.83
C LYS A 115 -4.19 6.78 0.38
N ILE A 116 -5.48 6.60 0.10
CA ILE A 116 -6.08 6.83 -1.24
C ILE A 116 -5.87 8.29 -1.68
N LYS A 117 -6.07 9.25 -0.78
CA LYS A 117 -5.86 10.67 -1.07
C LYS A 117 -4.41 10.95 -1.45
N LEU A 118 -3.44 10.45 -0.68
CA LEU A 118 -2.02 10.62 -0.97
C LEU A 118 -1.63 10.01 -2.33
N ILE A 119 -2.09 8.80 -2.63
CA ILE A 119 -1.84 8.14 -3.93
C ILE A 119 -2.42 8.95 -5.09
N ASN A 120 -3.63 9.50 -4.92
CA ASN A 120 -4.24 10.40 -5.91
C ASN A 120 -3.41 11.68 -6.11
N GLU A 121 -2.91 12.30 -5.04
CA GLU A 121 -2.03 13.47 -5.13
C GLU A 121 -0.74 13.15 -5.89
N ILE A 122 -0.14 11.99 -5.64
CA ILE A 122 1.05 11.49 -6.37
C ILE A 122 0.73 11.33 -7.86
N LYS A 123 -0.41 10.71 -8.22
CA LYS A 123 -0.84 10.56 -9.62
C LYS A 123 -1.07 11.91 -10.30
N LEU A 124 -1.76 12.83 -9.63
CA LEU A 124 -2.07 14.17 -10.15
C LEU A 124 -0.83 15.05 -10.31
N SER A 125 0.26 14.78 -9.59
CA SER A 125 1.54 15.46 -9.79
C SER A 125 2.11 15.30 -11.21
N ASN A 126 1.63 14.29 -11.95
CA ASN A 126 2.02 14.00 -13.34
C ASN A 126 3.54 13.78 -13.52
N ARG A 127 4.27 13.47 -12.43
CA ARG A 127 5.72 13.20 -12.44
C ARG A 127 6.06 11.84 -13.03
N TYR A 128 5.16 10.87 -12.91
CA TYR A 128 5.39 9.47 -13.26
C TYR A 128 4.67 9.09 -14.55
N LYS A 129 5.24 8.12 -15.27
CA LYS A 129 4.65 7.57 -16.51
C LYS A 129 3.60 6.52 -16.18
N SER A 130 3.93 5.62 -15.26
CA SER A 130 3.03 4.61 -14.70
C SER A 130 3.20 4.53 -13.19
N ILE A 131 2.19 4.00 -12.51
CA ILE A 131 2.18 3.78 -11.07
C ILE A 131 1.62 2.38 -10.84
N THR A 132 2.45 1.51 -10.27
CA THR A 132 2.04 0.18 -9.78
C THR A 132 1.98 0.22 -8.27
N ILE A 133 0.91 -0.33 -7.69
CA ILE A 133 0.67 -0.33 -6.25
C ILE A 133 0.68 -1.79 -5.76
N ILE A 134 1.33 -2.04 -4.62
CA ILE A 134 1.33 -3.34 -3.94
C ILE A 134 0.92 -3.12 -2.49
N ASP A 135 -0.15 -3.79 -2.06
CA ASP A 135 -0.77 -3.63 -0.75
C ASP A 135 -1.39 -4.96 -0.30
N ASP A 136 -1.60 -5.22 0.98
CA ASP A 136 -2.24 -6.45 1.48
C ASP A 136 -3.70 -6.22 1.86
N ASP A 137 -4.12 -4.96 2.04
CA ASP A 137 -5.44 -4.60 2.55
C ASP A 137 -6.51 -4.72 1.45
N ASP A 138 -7.51 -5.57 1.69
CA ASP A 138 -8.61 -5.84 0.75
C ASP A 138 -9.44 -4.62 0.38
N VAL A 139 -9.67 -3.71 1.34
CA VAL A 139 -10.49 -2.52 1.13
C VAL A 139 -9.74 -1.52 0.28
N LEU A 140 -8.46 -1.26 0.60
CA LEU A 140 -7.59 -0.40 -0.20
C LEU A 140 -7.40 -0.95 -1.62
N CYS A 141 -7.11 -2.24 -1.73
CA CYS A 141 -6.92 -2.92 -3.00
C CYS A 141 -8.15 -2.77 -3.91
N SER A 142 -9.33 -3.06 -3.36
CA SER A 142 -10.60 -2.94 -4.09
C SER A 142 -10.90 -1.48 -4.48
N ALA A 143 -10.67 -0.52 -3.58
CA ALA A 143 -10.95 0.89 -3.83
C ALA A 143 -10.05 1.46 -4.93
N LEU A 144 -8.75 1.18 -4.90
CA LEU A 144 -7.79 1.66 -5.89
C LEU A 144 -8.00 0.99 -7.25
N GLU A 145 -8.34 -0.31 -7.28
CA GLU A 145 -8.72 -0.99 -8.53
C GLU A 145 -9.91 -0.28 -9.20
N LYS A 146 -10.95 0.05 -8.42
CA LYS A 146 -12.13 0.79 -8.94
C LYS A 146 -11.81 2.20 -9.43
N LEU A 147 -10.75 2.82 -8.91
CA LEU A 147 -10.24 4.12 -9.37
C LEU A 147 -9.31 3.99 -10.60
N GLY A 148 -9.14 2.77 -11.14
CA GLY A 148 -8.36 2.50 -12.34
C GLY A 148 -6.84 2.52 -12.10
N TYR A 149 -6.40 2.15 -10.89
CA TYR A 149 -4.99 1.92 -10.62
C TYR A 149 -4.57 0.50 -10.97
N THR A 150 -3.32 0.33 -11.41
CA THR A 150 -2.66 -0.98 -11.44
C THR A 150 -2.28 -1.31 -10.00
N ILE A 151 -2.97 -2.28 -9.40
CA ILE A 151 -2.74 -2.70 -8.02
C ILE A 151 -2.70 -4.22 -7.92
N PHE A 152 -1.80 -4.72 -7.08
CA PHE A 152 -1.67 -6.13 -6.74
C PHE A 152 -1.80 -6.31 -5.24
N LYS A 153 -2.56 -7.33 -4.85
CA LYS A 153 -2.69 -7.74 -3.46
C LYS A 153 -1.51 -8.65 -3.10
N ALA A 154 -0.77 -8.31 -2.06
CA ALA A 154 0.25 -9.17 -1.47
C ALA A 154 -0.34 -10.04 -0.35
N GLN A 155 0.17 -11.26 -0.19
CA GLN A 155 -0.13 -12.12 0.95
C GLN A 155 1.13 -12.85 1.39
N ILE A 156 1.65 -12.48 2.56
CA ILE A 156 2.78 -13.18 3.17
C ILE A 156 2.28 -14.37 3.98
N THR A 157 2.89 -15.53 3.77
CA THR A 157 2.70 -16.74 4.57
C THR A 157 4.02 -17.21 5.14
N LYS A 158 3.95 -17.94 6.25
CA LYS A 158 5.12 -18.61 6.83
C LYS A 158 5.08 -20.09 6.48
N ASN A 159 6.07 -20.56 5.74
CA ASN A 159 6.20 -21.97 5.44
C ASN A 159 6.60 -22.73 6.71
N SER A 160 5.70 -23.61 7.15
CA SER A 160 5.86 -24.34 8.41
C SER A 160 7.04 -25.33 8.39
N SER A 161 7.45 -25.79 7.19
CA SER A 161 8.45 -26.85 7.03
C SER A 161 9.89 -26.36 7.18
N ASN A 162 10.18 -25.14 6.72
CA ASN A 162 11.53 -24.55 6.70
C ASN A 162 11.59 -23.19 7.41
N GLN A 163 10.47 -22.72 7.98
CA GLN A 163 10.34 -21.44 8.69
C GLN A 163 10.67 -20.21 7.83
N THR A 164 10.65 -20.32 6.50
CA THR A 164 10.85 -19.19 5.59
C THR A 164 9.54 -18.45 5.32
N LEU A 165 9.63 -17.17 4.96
CA LEU A 165 8.49 -16.39 4.49
C LEU A 165 8.32 -16.61 2.98
N GLU A 166 7.08 -16.70 2.54
CA GLU A 166 6.67 -16.77 1.14
C GLU A 166 5.68 -15.63 0.87
N VAL A 167 5.65 -15.11 -0.35
CA VAL A 167 4.68 -14.07 -0.76
C VAL A 167 3.96 -14.49 -2.02
N ASN A 168 2.65 -14.30 -2.01
CA ASN A 168 1.81 -14.48 -3.17
C ASN A 168 1.22 -13.13 -3.60
N PHE A 169 1.10 -12.94 -4.91
CA PHE A 169 0.52 -11.77 -5.52
C PHE A 169 -0.71 -12.16 -6.34
N SER A 170 -1.78 -11.41 -6.19
CA SER A 170 -2.98 -11.56 -7.01
C SER A 170 -3.51 -10.21 -7.45
N THR A 171 -4.35 -10.21 -8.48
CA THR A 171 -5.26 -9.08 -8.68
C THR A 171 -6.26 -9.05 -7.52
N PRO A 172 -6.71 -7.88 -7.04
CA PRO A 172 -7.70 -7.78 -5.99
C PRO A 172 -8.99 -8.56 -6.32
N GLN A 173 -9.64 -9.13 -5.31
CA GLN A 173 -11.03 -9.59 -5.48
C GLN A 173 -11.94 -8.37 -5.41
N THR A 174 -12.54 -8.02 -6.55
CA THR A 174 -13.28 -6.78 -6.70
C THR A 174 -14.54 -6.74 -5.81
N ARG A 175 -14.51 -5.92 -4.75
CA ARG A 175 -15.74 -5.51 -4.04
C ARG A 175 -16.59 -4.58 -4.91
N SER A 176 -17.91 -4.63 -4.74
CA SER A 176 -18.82 -3.70 -5.42
C SER A 176 -18.62 -2.27 -4.93
N MET A 177 -18.95 -1.29 -5.77
CA MET A 177 -18.89 0.13 -5.37
C MET A 177 -19.84 0.44 -4.21
N THR A 178 -20.98 -0.27 -4.14
CA THR A 178 -21.94 -0.15 -3.04
C THR A 178 -21.34 -0.59 -1.71
N GLU A 179 -20.67 -1.75 -1.68
CA GLU A 179 -19.98 -2.24 -0.48
C GLU A 179 -18.87 -1.28 -0.06
N LEU A 180 -18.03 -0.85 -1.01
CA LEU A 180 -16.95 0.11 -0.71
C LEU A 180 -17.48 1.44 -0.16
N ASN A 181 -18.57 1.96 -0.70
CA ASN A 181 -19.18 3.18 -0.19
C ASN A 181 -19.75 3.01 1.22
N SER A 182 -20.31 1.83 1.53
CA SER A 182 -20.79 1.55 2.90
C SER A 182 -19.66 1.50 3.92
N ILE A 183 -18.46 1.07 3.52
CA ILE A 183 -17.28 0.98 4.37
C ILE A 183 -16.58 2.34 4.47
N LEU A 184 -16.32 3.01 3.35
CA LEU A 184 -15.54 4.27 3.31
C LEU A 184 -16.36 5.49 3.72
N ASN A 185 -17.70 5.43 3.65
CA ASN A 185 -18.61 6.53 3.96
C ASN A 185 -19.88 6.06 4.72
N PRO A 186 -19.74 5.43 5.91
CA PRO A 186 -20.86 4.77 6.60
C PRO A 186 -22.04 5.72 6.89
N HIS A 187 -21.77 7.00 7.14
CA HIS A 187 -22.82 7.99 7.45
C HIS A 187 -23.60 8.49 6.23
N LYS A 188 -23.09 8.37 5.00
CA LYS A 188 -23.82 8.81 3.79
C LYS A 188 -24.97 7.88 3.44
N ASN A 189 -24.88 6.60 3.80
CA ASN A 189 -25.91 5.61 3.48
C ASN A 189 -27.12 5.65 4.43
N GLN A 190 -26.98 6.26 5.62
CA GLN A 190 -28.11 6.48 6.53
C GLN A 190 -29.06 7.60 6.06
N SER A 191 -28.57 8.52 5.21
CA SER A 191 -29.37 9.64 4.70
C SER A 191 -30.37 9.24 3.61
N ASN A 192 -30.15 8.12 2.90
CA ASN A 192 -31.07 7.63 1.86
C ASN A 192 -32.22 6.77 2.40
N SER A 193 -32.17 6.35 3.67
CA SER A 193 -33.22 5.53 4.30
C SER A 193 -34.39 6.37 4.87
N ILE A 194 -34.26 7.70 4.93
CA ILE A 194 -35.26 8.57 5.57
C ILE A 194 -36.21 9.25 4.55
N MET A 195 -36.02 9.04 3.24
CA MET A 195 -36.88 9.63 2.19
C MET A 195 -37.89 8.68 1.53
N GLU A 196 -38.10 7.46 2.04
CA GLU A 196 -39.13 6.55 1.49
C GLU A 196 -40.38 6.39 2.37
N THR A 197 -40.54 7.20 3.43
CA THR A 197 -41.81 7.29 4.16
C THR A 197 -42.14 8.76 4.48
N ALA A 198 -42.69 9.47 3.50
CA ALA A 198 -43.51 10.66 3.70
C ALA A 198 -44.58 10.73 2.61
#